data_AF-A0A1Q7GKE7-F1
#
_entry.id   AF-A0A1Q7GKE7-F1
#
_cell.length_a   1.000
_cell.length_b   1.000
_cell.length_c   1.000
_cell.angle_alpha   90.00
_cell.angle_beta   90.00
_cell.angle_gamma   90.00
#
_symmetry.space_group_name_H-M   'P 1'
#
loop_
_entity.id
_entity.type
_entity.pdbx_description
1 polymer ?
#
loop_
_entity_poly.entity_id
_entity_poly.type
_entity_poly.pdbx_seq_one_letter_code
_entity_poly.pdbx_strand_id
1 'polypeptide(L)' 'MVDGTLRTRGEGGPDTTYRAGDSFYEPPNAVHLVSANGSDTQPVRFLAYFSCDHDTPLSVAAP' A
#
# COMPACT_ATOMS: atom_id res chain seq x y z
N MET A 1 -0.90 -6.88 -6.44
CA MET A 1 -1.82 -6.09 -7.27
C MET A 1 -2.68 -7.01 -8.12
N VAL A 2 -4.00 -6.84 -8.09
CA VAL A 2 -4.94 -7.70 -8.85
C VAL A 2 -5.35 -7.04 -10.16
N ASP A 3 -5.76 -5.77 -10.11
CA ASP A 3 -6.19 -5.00 -11.30
C ASP A 3 -5.95 -3.49 -11.09
N GLY A 4 -5.83 -2.73 -12.19
CA GLY A 4 -5.58 -1.28 -12.16
C GLY A 4 -4.18 -0.87 -11.69
N THR A 5 -4.04 0.36 -11.20
CA THR A 5 -2.76 0.93 -10.73
C THR A 5 -2.90 1.57 -9.35
N LEU A 6 -1.90 1.36 -8.49
CA LEU A 6 -1.84 1.91 -7.14
C LEU A 6 -0.59 2.79 -7.02
N ARG A 7 -0.75 4.04 -6.56
CA ARG A 7 0.37 4.91 -6.18
C ARG A 7 0.58 4.84 -4.68
N THR A 8 1.80 4.48 -4.28
CA THR A 8 2.21 4.33 -2.88
C THR A 8 3.40 5.22 -2.54
N ARG A 9 3.48 5.68 -1.30
CA ARG A 9 4.69 6.33 -0.76
C ARG A 9 4.89 5.97 0.71
N GLY A 10 6.07 5.46 1.04
CA GLY A 10 6.52 5.33 2.43
C GLY A 10 7.21 6.61 2.91
N GLU A 11 7.36 6.76 4.22
CA GLU A 11 8.14 7.87 4.80
C GLU A 11 9.57 7.92 4.23
N GLY A 12 9.99 9.11 3.78
CA GLY A 12 11.31 9.35 3.19
C GLY A 12 11.55 8.74 1.80
N GLY A 13 10.57 8.00 1.25
CA GLY A 13 10.67 7.33 -0.05
C GLY A 13 10.04 8.10 -1.22
N PRO A 14 10.39 7.76 -2.48
CA PRO A 14 9.72 8.29 -3.66
C PRO A 14 8.32 7.69 -3.85
N ASP A 15 7.48 8.38 -4.62
CA ASP A 15 6.24 7.77 -5.14
C ASP A 15 6.57 6.56 -6.01
N THR A 16 5.91 5.44 -5.72
CA THR A 16 6.00 4.21 -6.51
C THR A 16 4.63 3.87 -7.06
N THR A 17 4.55 3.49 -8.35
CA THR A 17 3.31 3.03 -8.98
C THR A 17 3.38 1.54 -9.26
N TYR A 18 2.49 0.78 -8.65
CA TYR A 18 2.31 -0.65 -8.90
C TYR A 18 1.15 -0.89 -9.88
N ARG A 19 1.26 -1.94 -10.69
CA ARG A 19 0.28 -2.37 -11.70
C ARG A 19 -0.15 -3.82 -11.45
N ALA A 20 -1.23 -4.25 -12.09
CA ALA A 20 -1.66 -5.65 -12.06
C ALA A 20 -0.50 -6.64 -12.27
N GLY A 21 -0.37 -7.64 -11.40
CA GLY A 21 0.76 -8.58 -11.37
C GLY A 21 1.91 -8.18 -10.43
N ASP A 22 2.07 -6.89 -10.11
CA ASP A 22 3.11 -6.45 -9.18
C ASP A 22 2.80 -6.85 -7.74
N SER A 23 3.85 -7.00 -6.94
CA SER A 23 3.77 -7.13 -5.48
C SER A 23 4.49 -5.97 -4.82
N PHE A 24 3.95 -5.50 -3.69
CA PHE A 24 4.58 -4.51 -2.84
C PHE A 24 4.83 -5.11 -1.46
N TYR A 25 5.82 -4.56 -0.76
CA TYR A 25 6.20 -4.97 0.57
C TYR A 25 6.40 -3.75 1.44
N GLU A 26 5.90 -3.84 2.66
CA GLU A 26 6.05 -2.81 3.68
C GLU A 26 6.71 -3.45 4.90
N PRO A 27 7.85 -2.93 5.37
CA PRO A 27 8.49 -3.46 6.55
C PRO A 27 7.66 -3.17 7.81
N PRO A 28 7.83 -3.96 8.89
CA PRO A 28 7.20 -3.67 10.17
C PRO A 28 7.47 -2.22 10.61
N ASN A 29 6.43 -1.56 11.12
CA ASN A 29 6.45 -0.16 11.59
C ASN A 29 6.69 0.91 10.50
N ALA A 30 6.62 0.56 9.21
CA ALA A 30 6.68 1.56 8.14
C ALA A 30 5.45 2.46 8.14
N VAL A 31 5.64 3.76 7.90
CA VAL A 31 4.55 4.72 7.72
C VAL A 31 4.17 4.79 6.24
N HIS A 32 2.94 4.39 5.91
CA HIS A 32 2.36 4.47 4.58
C HIS A 32 1.70 5.84 4.36
N LEU A 33 2.40 6.77 3.73
CA LEU A 33 1.95 8.17 3.58
C LEU A 33 0.96 8.39 2.45
N VAL A 34 1.11 7.67 1.34
CA VAL A 34 0.22 7.81 0.17
C VAL A 34 -0.31 6.43 -0.18
N SER A 35 -1.63 6.26 -0.11
CA SER A 35 -2.36 5.14 -0.71
C SER A 35 -3.40 5.72 -1.66
N ALA A 36 -3.05 5.89 -2.93
CA ALA A 36 -3.92 6.55 -3.90
C ALA A 36 -4.17 5.68 -5.12
N ASN A 37 -5.38 5.79 -5.68
CA ASN A 37 -5.64 5.26 -7.01
C ASN A 37 -4.66 5.92 -8.00
N GLY A 38 -4.00 5.11 -8.82
CA GLY A 38 -3.06 5.58 -9.84
C GLY A 38 -3.77 6.08 -11.11
N SER A 39 -5.10 6.00 -11.18
CA SER A 39 -5.93 6.51 -12.27
C SER A 39 -7.04 7.41 -11.72
N ASP A 40 -7.37 8.45 -12.48
CA ASP A 40 -8.51 9.34 -12.19
C ASP A 40 -9.85 8.76 -12.65
N THR A 41 -9.83 7.70 -13.47
CA THR A 41 -11.04 7.17 -14.12
C THR A 41 -11.22 5.66 -13.99
N GLN A 42 -10.15 4.90 -13.80
CA GLN A 42 -10.19 3.45 -13.67
C GLN A 42 -10.05 3.03 -12.20
N PRO A 43 -10.82 2.04 -11.72
CA PRO A 43 -10.65 1.51 -10.37
C PRO A 43 -9.35 0.72 -10.23
N VAL A 44 -8.86 0.62 -9.00
CA VAL A 44 -7.75 -0.25 -8.62
C VAL A 44 -8.22 -1.33 -7.65
N ARG A 45 -7.71 -2.57 -7.81
CA ARG A 45 -7.95 -3.68 -6.88
C ARG A 45 -6.63 -4.33 -6.49
N PHE A 46 -6.42 -4.50 -5.20
CA PHE A 46 -5.28 -5.21 -4.64
C PHE A 46 -5.69 -5.97 -3.37
N LEU A 47 -4.87 -6.95 -2.99
CA LEU A 47 -5.01 -7.69 -1.75
C LEU A 47 -3.79 -7.37 -0.89
N ALA A 48 -4.03 -6.84 0.30
CA ALA A 48 -3.03 -6.70 1.34
C ALA A 48 -3.30 -7.76 2.41
N TYR A 49 -2.25 -8.40 2.89
CA TYR A 49 -2.30 -9.29 4.04
C TYR A 49 -1.20 -8.88 5.00
N PHE A 50 -1.47 -9.04 6.29
CA PHE A 50 -0.53 -8.68 7.36
C PHE A 50 -0.11 -9.97 8.05
N SER A 51 1.20 -10.15 8.19
CA SER A 51 1.76 -11.22 9.01
C SER A 51 2.12 -10.64 10.37
N CYS A 52 1.35 -10.99 11.40
CA CYS A 52 1.50 -10.47 12.76
C CYS A 52 1.91 -11.59 13.72
N ASP A 53 2.68 -11.25 14.75
CA ASP A 53 3.09 -12.17 15.83
C ASP A 53 2.07 -12.24 16.99
N HIS A 54 1.13 -11.29 17.05
CA HIS A 54 0.00 -11.27 17.98
C HIS A 54 -1.16 -10.40 17.44
N ASP A 55 -2.33 -10.49 18.06
CA ASP A 55 -3.49 -9.66 17.72
C ASP A 55 -3.31 -8.22 18.22
N THR A 56 -3.37 -7.26 17.29
CA THR A 56 -3.24 -5.82 17.52
C THR A 56 -3.92 -5.07 16.36
N PRO A 57 -4.28 -3.77 16.50
CA PRO A 57 -4.75 -2.99 15.36
C PRO A 57 -3.73 -3.04 14.19
N LEU A 58 -4.20 -3.42 13.00
CA LEU A 58 -3.34 -3.57 11.81
C LEU A 58 -2.81 -2.23 11.27
N SER A 59 -3.49 -1.13 11.60
CA SER A 59 -3.06 0.22 11.27
C SER A 59 -3.50 1.20 12.36
N VAL A 60 -2.75 2.28 12.47
CA VAL A 60 -3.05 3.43 13.32
C VAL A 60 -2.96 4.70 12.48
N ALA A 61 -3.49 5.82 12.98
CA ALA A 61 -3.29 7.10 12.33
C ALA A 61 -1.80 7.43 12.24
N ALA A 62 -1.36 7.96 11.10
CA ALA A 62 -0.02 8.51 10.98
C ALA A 62 0.15 9.69 11.97
N PRO A 63 1.38 9.93 12.47
CA PRO A 63 1.69 11.08 13.33
C PRO A 63 1.32 12.43 12.72
#